data_AF-A0A383DJ64-F1
#
_entry.id   AF-A0A383DJ64-F1
#
_cell.length_a   1.000
_cell.length_b   1.000
_cell.length_c   1.000
_cell.angle_alpha   90.00
_cell.angle_beta   90.00
_cell.angle_gamma   90.00
#
_symmetry.space_group_name_H-M   'P 1'
#
loop_
_entity.id
_entity.type
_entity.pdbx_description
1 polymer ?
#
loop_
_entity_poly.entity_id
_entity_poly.type
_entity_poly.pdbx_seq_one_letter_code
_entity_poly.pdbx_strand_id
1 'polypeptide(L)'
;RGFLADEADFTMQFKSTILGQKQNVRVLISAGSKTSFTGAPTFKDLGYSEGLGLMRRVLMAPRGIPADRLAKLRKAMKDIQGFKTYKRLIKAIGEITDFIPGEEYEKMRPQQSKVYKSLVKSLAGK
;
A
#
# COMPACT_ATOMS: atom_id res chain seq x y z
N ARG A 1 -4.30 -18.94 5.88
CA ARG A 1 -4.46 -19.95 6.96
C ARG A 1 -3.13 -20.65 7.21
N GLY A 2 -2.39 -21.06 6.17
CA GLY A 2 -1.10 -21.74 6.32
C GLY A 2 -0.06 -21.08 7.21
N PHE A 3 0.12 -19.75 7.17
CA PHE A 3 1.15 -19.09 7.99
C PHE A 3 0.98 -19.29 9.51
N LEU A 4 -0.25 -19.18 10.05
CA LEU A 4 -0.50 -19.40 11.48
C LEU A 4 -0.67 -20.88 11.85
N ALA A 5 -0.66 -21.76 10.84
CA ALA A 5 -0.70 -23.21 11.00
C ALA A 5 0.68 -23.83 10.74
N ASP A 6 1.74 -23.02 10.77
CA ASP A 6 3.13 -23.41 10.53
C ASP A 6 3.41 -24.04 9.15
N GLU A 7 2.57 -23.77 8.15
CA GLU A 7 2.79 -24.20 6.76
C GLU A 7 3.74 -23.27 5.98
N ALA A 8 4.14 -22.13 6.56
CA ALA A 8 5.09 -21.20 5.97
C ALA A 8 5.89 -20.49 7.07
N ASP A 9 7.21 -20.34 6.88
CA ASP A 9 8.09 -19.68 7.88
C ASP A 9 7.91 -18.16 7.94
N PHE A 10 7.55 -17.55 6.81
CA PHE A 10 7.29 -16.12 6.71
C PHE A 10 6.32 -15.81 5.57
N THR A 11 5.72 -14.62 5.63
CA THR A 11 4.84 -14.12 4.57
C THR A 11 4.84 -12.60 4.54
N MET A 12 4.47 -12.02 3.40
CA MET A 12 4.22 -10.59 3.27
C MET A 12 2.72 -10.32 3.45
N GLN A 13 2.37 -9.43 4.39
CA GLN A 13 0.98 -9.12 4.72
C GLN A 13 0.77 -7.61 4.88
N PHE A 14 -0.47 -7.15 4.71
CA PHE A 14 -0.83 -5.76 5.02
C PHE A 14 -0.77 -5.52 6.53
N LYS A 15 -0.53 -4.26 6.91
CA LYS A 15 -0.50 -3.83 8.31
C LYS A 15 -1.78 -4.20 9.05
N SER A 16 -2.94 -4.00 8.42
CA SER A 16 -4.25 -4.39 8.95
C SER A 16 -4.30 -5.88 9.34
N THR A 17 -3.80 -6.77 8.49
CA THR A 17 -3.76 -8.20 8.77
C THR A 17 -2.80 -8.54 9.90
N ILE A 18 -1.62 -7.92 9.92
CA ILE A 18 -0.61 -8.11 10.98
C ILE A 18 -1.18 -7.68 12.35
N LEU A 19 -1.84 -6.51 12.41
CA LEU A 19 -2.47 -6.03 13.65
C LEU A 19 -3.55 -6.98 14.16
N GLY A 20 -4.31 -7.60 13.27
CA GLY A 20 -5.30 -8.62 13.64
C GLY A 20 -4.70 -9.90 14.22
N GLN A 21 -3.43 -10.20 13.89
CA GLN A 21 -2.71 -11.39 14.36
C GLN A 21 -1.99 -11.16 15.70
N LYS A 22 -1.91 -9.90 16.17
CA LYS A 22 -1.32 -9.50 17.46
C LYS A 22 0.08 -10.11 17.67
N GLN A 23 0.35 -10.69 18.84
CA GLN A 23 1.64 -11.27 19.21
C GLN A 23 1.95 -12.62 18.56
N ASN A 24 1.03 -13.19 17.77
CA ASN A 24 1.25 -14.48 17.12
C ASN A 24 2.24 -14.39 15.95
N VAL A 25 2.66 -13.17 15.59
CA VAL A 25 3.57 -12.92 14.48
C VAL A 25 4.62 -11.88 14.85
N ARG A 26 5.81 -12.03 14.28
CA ARG A 26 6.90 -11.07 14.40
C ARG A 26 7.11 -10.35 13.08
N VAL A 27 7.10 -9.02 13.11
CA VAL A 27 7.40 -8.21 11.91
C VAL A 27 8.91 -8.17 11.70
N LEU A 28 9.36 -8.72 10.58
CA LEU A 28 10.78 -8.73 10.21
C LEU A 28 11.21 -7.47 9.44
N ILE A 29 10.28 -6.87 8.70
CA ILE A 29 10.53 -5.70 7.86
C ILE A 29 9.23 -4.95 7.57
N SER A 30 9.31 -3.62 7.46
CA SER A 30 8.19 -2.74 7.08
C SER A 30 8.45 -2.06 5.74
N ALA A 31 7.39 -1.87 4.96
CA ALA A 31 7.44 -1.01 3.78
C ALA A 31 7.44 0.49 4.16
N GLY A 32 7.89 1.33 3.23
CA GLY A 32 7.93 2.79 3.38
C GLY A 32 9.24 3.33 3.93
N SER A 33 9.31 4.66 4.10
CA SER A 33 10.50 5.37 4.59
C SER A 33 10.60 5.43 6.12
N LYS A 34 9.52 5.04 6.83
CA LYS A 34 9.47 4.92 8.29
C LYS A 34 8.70 3.65 8.64
N THR A 35 9.19 2.92 9.64
CA THR A 35 8.49 1.71 10.11
C THR A 35 7.19 2.07 10.80
N SER A 36 6.13 1.30 10.54
CA SER A 36 4.89 1.33 11.32
C SER A 36 4.93 0.41 12.54
N PHE A 37 6.01 -0.35 12.72
CA PHE A 37 6.17 -1.36 13.75
C PHE A 37 7.49 -1.16 14.48
N THR A 38 7.42 -0.85 15.76
CA THR A 38 8.59 -0.60 16.61
C THR A 38 9.58 -1.77 16.52
N GLY A 39 10.86 -1.46 16.28
CA GLY A 39 11.94 -2.44 16.24
C GLY A 39 12.14 -3.14 14.89
N ALA A 40 11.21 -3.03 13.94
CA ALA A 40 11.39 -3.58 12.59
C ALA A 40 12.06 -2.54 11.66
N PRO A 41 13.10 -2.91 10.90
CA PRO A 41 13.69 -2.04 9.88
C PRO A 41 12.72 -1.84 8.71
N THR A 42 12.99 -0.83 7.88
CA THR A 42 12.36 -0.65 6.58
C THR A 42 13.18 -1.27 5.45
N PHE A 43 12.58 -1.47 4.28
CA PHE A 43 13.33 -1.80 3.06
C PHE A 43 14.42 -0.76 2.75
N LYS A 44 14.17 0.51 3.04
CA LYS A 44 15.15 1.59 2.87
C LYS A 44 16.36 1.42 3.79
N ASP A 45 16.13 1.05 5.04
CA ASP A 45 17.20 0.81 6.02
C ASP A 45 18.13 -0.35 5.60
N LEU A 46 17.61 -1.27 4.77
CA LEU A 46 18.37 -2.37 4.19
C LEU A 46 18.96 -2.07 2.80
N GLY A 47 18.89 -0.80 2.34
CA GLY A 47 19.46 -0.37 1.06
C GLY A 47 18.57 -0.59 -0.17
N TYR A 48 17.30 -0.97 0.00
CA TYR A 48 16.34 -1.09 -1.10
C TYR A 48 15.57 0.22 -1.35
N SER A 49 14.85 0.27 -2.47
CA SER A 49 13.96 1.39 -2.78
C SER A 49 12.88 1.55 -1.71
N GLU A 50 12.64 2.78 -1.25
CA GLU A 50 11.58 3.11 -0.29
C GLU A 50 10.15 2.80 -0.79
N GLY A 51 10.00 2.66 -2.12
CA GLY A 51 8.75 2.23 -2.75
C GLY A 51 8.49 0.72 -2.64
N LEU A 52 9.49 -0.07 -2.26
CA LEU A 52 9.36 -1.52 -2.18
C LEU A 52 8.39 -1.93 -1.08
N GLY A 53 7.42 -2.77 -1.41
CA GLY A 53 6.39 -3.23 -0.49
C GLY A 53 5.28 -2.19 -0.19
N LEU A 54 5.36 -0.97 -0.71
CA LEU A 54 4.26 -0.01 -0.60
C LEU A 54 3.14 -0.39 -1.57
N MET A 55 1.92 -0.54 -1.05
CA MET A 55 0.75 -0.79 -1.87
C MET A 55 -0.21 0.39 -1.83
N ARG A 56 -0.54 0.95 -3.00
CA ARG A 56 -1.56 1.98 -3.15
C ARG A 56 -2.89 1.34 -3.49
N ARG A 57 -3.97 1.83 -2.89
CA ARG A 57 -5.35 1.44 -3.24
C ARG A 57 -5.85 2.42 -4.29
N VAL A 58 -5.88 1.99 -5.55
CA VAL A 58 -6.23 2.84 -6.69
C VAL A 58 -7.63 2.51 -7.17
N LEU A 59 -8.47 3.53 -7.30
CA LEU A 59 -9.77 3.41 -7.98
C LEU A 59 -9.60 3.93 -9.41
N MET A 60 -9.73 3.03 -10.37
CA MET A 60 -9.61 3.35 -11.80
C MET A 60 -11.01 3.40 -12.43
N ALA A 61 -11.26 4.45 -13.21
CA ALA A 61 -12.45 4.52 -14.04
C ALA A 61 -12.20 3.88 -15.41
N PRO A 62 -13.23 3.35 -16.08
CA PRO A 62 -13.11 2.87 -17.46
C PRO A 62 -12.62 3.97 -18.41
N ARG A 63 -11.91 3.55 -19.45
CA ARG A 63 -11.52 4.46 -20.55
C ARG A 63 -12.78 5.03 -21.20
N GLY A 64 -12.77 6.34 -21.48
CA GLY A 64 -13.89 7.02 -22.13
C GLY A 64 -15.07 7.35 -21.19
N ILE A 65 -14.91 7.20 -19.86
CA ILE A 65 -15.91 7.69 -18.91
C ILE A 65 -16.23 9.17 -19.19
N PRO A 66 -17.52 9.58 -19.19
CA PRO A 66 -17.88 10.98 -19.38
C PRO A 66 -17.22 11.89 -18.33
N ALA A 67 -16.75 13.06 -18.76
CA ALA A 67 -15.95 13.96 -17.95
C ALA A 67 -16.69 14.43 -16.68
N ASP A 68 -17.98 14.70 -16.79
CA ASP A 68 -18.84 15.11 -15.66
C ASP A 68 -18.95 13.99 -14.61
N ARG A 69 -19.07 12.74 -15.05
CA ARG A 69 -19.13 11.56 -14.16
C ARG A 69 -17.79 11.33 -13.47
N LEU A 70 -16.68 11.44 -14.20
CA LEU A 70 -15.34 11.35 -13.62
C LEU A 70 -15.10 12.47 -12.59
N ALA A 71 -15.51 13.70 -12.89
CA ALA A 71 -15.41 14.83 -11.97
C ALA A 71 -16.20 14.57 -10.68
N LYS A 72 -17.43 14.03 -10.78
CA LYS A 72 -18.25 13.66 -9.63
C LYS A 72 -17.57 12.61 -8.75
N LEU A 73 -17.01 11.55 -9.34
CA LEU A 73 -16.28 10.51 -8.62
C LEU A 73 -15.03 11.06 -7.93
N ARG A 74 -14.22 11.85 -8.64
CA ARG A 74 -13.02 12.49 -8.08
C ARG A 74 -13.37 13.39 -6.91
N LYS A 75 -14.44 14.19 -7.04
CA LYS A 75 -14.93 15.05 -5.96
C LYS A 75 -15.33 14.22 -4.74
N ALA A 76 -16.11 13.16 -4.92
CA ALA A 76 -16.53 12.29 -3.81
C ALA A 76 -15.32 11.67 -3.07
N MET A 77 -14.30 11.22 -3.81
CA MET A 77 -13.07 10.67 -3.21
C MET A 77 -12.23 11.70 -2.47
N LYS A 78 -12.28 12.97 -2.88
CA LYS A 78 -11.66 14.08 -2.16
C LYS A 78 -12.47 14.45 -0.91
N ASP A 79 -13.79 14.55 -1.03
CA ASP A 79 -14.69 14.94 0.05
C ASP A 79 -14.64 13.93 1.22
N ILE A 80 -14.61 12.62 0.93
CA ILE A 80 -14.58 11.58 1.98
C ILE A 80 -13.32 11.67 2.85
N GLN A 81 -12.21 12.22 2.35
CA GLN A 81 -11.01 12.45 3.17
C GLN A 81 -11.28 13.40 4.33
N GLY A 82 -12.31 14.25 4.25
CA GLY A 82 -12.75 15.13 5.33
C GLY A 82 -13.63 14.44 6.38
N PHE A 83 -14.19 13.27 6.11
CA PHE A 83 -15.21 12.66 6.96
C PHE A 83 -14.59 12.04 8.21
N LYS A 84 -15.09 12.44 9.40
CA LYS A 84 -14.63 11.90 10.69
C LYS A 84 -14.77 10.38 10.78
N THR A 85 -15.90 9.85 10.30
CA THR A 85 -16.16 8.41 10.29
C THR A 85 -15.16 7.67 9.41
N TYR A 86 -14.85 8.19 8.22
CA TYR A 86 -13.83 7.60 7.34
C TYR A 86 -12.46 7.56 8.00
N LYS A 87 -11.98 8.69 8.52
CA LYS A 87 -10.68 8.75 9.24
C LYS A 87 -10.62 7.78 10.42
N ARG A 88 -11.71 7.69 11.20
CA ARG A 88 -11.82 6.76 12.33
C ARG A 88 -11.70 5.30 11.88
N LEU A 89 -12.42 4.92 10.82
CA LEU A 89 -12.42 3.55 10.32
C LEU A 89 -11.08 3.15 9.70
N ILE A 90 -10.46 4.03 8.91
CA ILE A 90 -9.13 3.81 8.33
C ILE A 90 -8.07 3.66 9.44
N LYS A 91 -8.12 4.51 10.47
CA LYS A 91 -7.24 4.40 11.64
C LYS A 91 -7.45 3.09 12.40
N ALA A 92 -8.69 2.63 12.55
CA ALA A 92 -9.01 1.40 13.28
C ALA A 92 -8.39 0.14 12.65
N ILE A 93 -8.23 0.14 11.32
CA ILE A 93 -7.53 -0.94 10.61
C ILE A 93 -6.02 -0.68 10.46
N GLY A 94 -5.50 0.39 11.06
CA GLY A 94 -4.07 0.74 11.07
C GLY A 94 -3.54 1.37 9.78
N GLU A 95 -4.42 1.71 8.83
CA GLU A 95 -4.06 2.31 7.56
C GLU A 95 -4.00 3.85 7.65
N ILE A 96 -3.51 4.50 6.60
CA ILE A 96 -3.39 5.97 6.51
C ILE A 96 -4.30 6.54 5.42
N THR A 97 -4.49 7.86 5.43
CA THR A 97 -5.34 8.58 4.46
C THR A 97 -4.51 9.46 3.52
N ASP A 98 -3.40 8.95 2.99
CA ASP A 98 -2.52 9.64 2.04
C ASP A 98 -3.18 9.72 0.65
N PHE A 99 -4.20 10.55 0.55
CA PHE A 99 -4.94 10.72 -0.69
C PHE A 99 -4.07 11.36 -1.77
N ILE A 100 -4.06 10.71 -2.94
CA ILE A 100 -3.36 11.19 -4.13
C ILE A 100 -4.41 11.37 -5.23
N PRO A 101 -4.56 12.58 -5.80
CA PRO A 101 -5.43 12.80 -6.94
C PRO A 101 -5.03 11.93 -8.15
N GLY A 102 -5.99 11.55 -8.98
CA GLY A 102 -5.75 10.64 -10.10
C GLY A 102 -4.72 11.19 -11.10
N GLU A 103 -4.75 12.49 -11.36
CA GLU A 103 -3.81 13.20 -12.22
C GLU A 103 -2.37 13.18 -11.68
N GLU A 104 -2.18 13.18 -10.36
CA GLU A 104 -0.86 13.05 -9.75
C GLU A 104 -0.39 11.60 -9.77
N TYR A 105 -1.31 10.66 -9.52
CA TYR A 105 -1.02 9.23 -9.58
C TYR A 105 -0.55 8.78 -10.98
N GLU A 106 -1.19 9.25 -12.05
CA GLU A 106 -0.77 8.93 -13.42
C GLU A 106 0.64 9.41 -13.76
N LYS A 107 1.13 10.49 -13.13
CA LYS A 107 2.52 10.94 -13.33
C LYS A 107 3.54 10.00 -12.69
N MET A 108 3.19 9.38 -11.56
CA MET A 108 4.10 8.52 -10.80
C MET A 108 4.09 7.06 -11.27
N ARG A 109 2.93 6.56 -11.70
CA ARG A 109 2.72 5.13 -12.02
C ARG A 109 3.69 4.58 -13.08
N PRO A 110 4.09 5.30 -14.15
CA PRO A 110 5.05 4.79 -15.12
C PRO A 110 6.41 4.45 -14.49
N GLN A 111 6.90 5.32 -13.60
CA GLN A 111 8.16 5.08 -12.91
C GLN A 111 8.05 3.88 -11.94
N GLN A 112 6.93 3.76 -11.22
CA GLN A 112 6.67 2.58 -10.38
C GLN A 112 6.68 1.29 -11.20
N SER A 113 6.03 1.29 -12.37
CA SER A 113 6.01 0.16 -13.29
C SER A 113 7.42 -0.20 -13.78
N LYS A 114 8.25 0.79 -14.13
CA LYS A 114 9.65 0.58 -14.54
C LYS A 114 10.48 -0.07 -13.44
N VAL A 115 10.42 0.47 -12.22
CA VAL A 115 11.15 -0.06 -11.06
C VAL A 115 10.71 -1.51 -10.75
N TYR A 116 9.40 -1.75 -10.70
CA TYR A 116 8.88 -3.09 -10.42
C TYR A 116 9.25 -4.10 -11.52
N LYS A 117 9.18 -3.70 -12.80
CA LYS A 117 9.64 -4.53 -13.93
C LYS A 117 11.13 -4.88 -13.80
N SER A 118 11.96 -3.94 -13.37
CA SER A 118 13.39 -4.19 -13.13
C SER A 118 13.61 -5.20 -12.00
N LEU A 119 12.87 -5.06 -10.90
CA LEU A 119 12.94 -5.99 -9.77
C LEU A 119 12.52 -7.40 -10.19
N VAL A 120 11.37 -7.55 -10.87
CA VAL A 120 10.91 -8.87 -11.34
C VAL A 120 11.94 -9.49 -12.28
N LYS A 121 12.55 -8.72 -13.19
CA LYS A 121 13.63 -9.22 -14.04
C LYS A 121 14.86 -9.69 -13.25
N SER A 122 15.27 -8.96 -12.21
CA SER A 122 16.39 -9.41 -11.37
C SER A 122 16.09 -10.68 -10.58
N LEU A 123 14.82 -10.93 -10.25
CA LEU A 123 14.39 -12.15 -9.53
C LEU A 123 14.19 -13.33 -10.48
N ALA A 124 13.69 -13.08 -11.69
CA ALA A 124 13.44 -14.09 -12.72
C ALA A 124 14.70 -14.47 -13.52
N GLY A 125 15.79 -13.72 -13.36
CA GLY A 125 17.09 -13.98 -13.99
C GLY A 125 17.92 -15.06 -13.29
N LYS A 126 17.27 -16.05 -12.67
CA LYS A 126 17.90 -17.33 -12.32
C LYS A 126 17.56 -18.34 -13.39
#